data_AF-A0A3B9YMP4-F1
#
_entry.id   AF-A0A3B9YMP4-F1
#
_cell.length_a   1.000
_cell.length_b   1.000
_cell.length_c   1.000
_cell.angle_alpha   90.00
_cell.angle_beta   90.00
_cell.angle_gamma   90.00
#
_symmetry.space_group_name_H-M   'P 1'
#
loop_
_entity.id
_entity.type
_entity.pdbx_description
1 polymer ?
#
loop_
_entity_poly.entity_id
_entity_poly.type
_entity_poly.pdbx_seq_one_letter_code
_entity_poly.pdbx_strand_id
1 'polypeptide(L)'
;LAATLETGRVHAQGTGFSFLGALVRIITPNGDFKNDVAILCIENPKSSEVTGTVYDLRGGNVSGMLRETSGVVNTPSKTCQDTHGGSTYIEAVTWNGRMNGSAVASGVYIYRIQSEDATVTGTVVVAR
;
A
#
# COMPACT_ATOMS: atom_id res chain seq x y z
N LEU A 1 -9.97 20.76 -8.68
CA LEU A 1 -9.37 19.50 -8.17
C LEU A 1 -10.44 18.77 -7.37
N ALA A 2 -11.06 17.73 -7.92
CA ALA A 2 -11.99 16.87 -7.19
C ALA A 2 -11.23 15.63 -6.73
N ALA A 3 -11.02 15.49 -5.43
CA ALA A 3 -10.57 14.23 -4.84
C ALA A 3 -11.82 13.43 -4.49
N THR A 4 -12.11 12.39 -5.27
CA THR A 4 -13.22 11.46 -5.00
C THR A 4 -12.80 10.53 -3.86
N LEU A 5 -13.47 10.68 -2.72
CA LEU A 5 -13.32 9.83 -1.55
C LEU A 5 -14.40 8.74 -1.60
N GLU A 6 -14.13 7.65 -2.31
CA GLU A 6 -15.07 6.52 -2.42
C GLU A 6 -14.35 5.23 -1.99
N THR A 7 -14.95 4.56 -1.02
CA THR A 7 -14.55 3.25 -0.51
C THR A 7 -14.70 2.18 -1.58
N GLY A 8 -13.63 1.45 -1.88
CA GLY A 8 -13.72 0.02 -2.17
C GLY A 8 -13.61 -0.44 -3.62
N ARG A 9 -13.76 0.41 -4.64
CA ARG A 9 -13.41 0.14 -6.05
C ARG A 9 -13.46 1.45 -6.82
N VAL A 10 -12.44 2.29 -6.68
CA VAL A 10 -12.40 3.56 -7.43
C VAL A 10 -11.73 3.32 -8.77
N HIS A 11 -12.52 3.56 -9.81
CA HIS A 11 -12.14 3.68 -11.20
C HIS A 11 -10.90 4.59 -11.36
N ALA A 12 -9.72 3.99 -11.36
CA ALA A 12 -8.62 4.44 -12.20
C ALA A 12 -8.61 3.57 -13.46
N GLN A 13 -9.74 3.51 -14.19
CA GLN A 13 -9.81 2.91 -15.53
C GLN A 13 -9.22 3.88 -16.57
N GLY A 14 -8.03 4.42 -16.27
CA GLY A 14 -7.11 4.85 -17.32
C GLY A 14 -6.30 3.62 -17.72
N THR A 15 -5.71 3.61 -18.91
CA THR A 15 -4.78 2.55 -19.36
C THR A 15 -3.45 2.51 -18.57
N GLY A 16 -3.46 2.98 -17.32
CA GLY A 16 -2.30 3.22 -16.47
C GLY A 16 -2.51 2.71 -15.04
N PHE A 17 -1.86 3.35 -14.08
CA PHE A 17 -1.82 2.94 -12.68
C PHE A 17 -3.20 2.65 -12.07
N SER A 18 -3.34 1.48 -11.43
CA SER A 18 -4.58 1.04 -10.76
C SER A 18 -4.32 0.49 -9.36
N PHE A 19 -5.22 0.75 -8.42
CA PHE A 19 -5.19 0.13 -7.09
C PHE A 19 -6.07 -1.11 -7.06
N LEU A 20 -5.47 -2.25 -6.72
CA LEU A 20 -6.13 -3.55 -6.73
C LEU A 20 -6.73 -3.93 -5.38
N GLY A 21 -6.25 -3.31 -4.29
CA GLY A 21 -6.72 -3.56 -2.94
C GLY A 21 -5.59 -3.82 -1.96
N ALA A 22 -5.95 -4.11 -0.71
CA ALA A 22 -4.99 -4.45 0.35
C ALA A 22 -5.11 -5.93 0.72
N LEU A 23 -4.00 -6.68 0.67
CA LEU A 23 -3.92 -8.04 1.21
C LEU A 23 -3.83 -8.01 2.73
N VAL A 24 -3.10 -7.04 3.28
CA VAL A 24 -2.97 -6.82 4.72
C VAL A 24 -3.16 -5.34 5.01
N ARG A 25 -4.25 -5.02 5.72
CA ARG A 25 -4.61 -3.64 6.11
C ARG A 25 -4.60 -3.39 7.61
N ILE A 26 -4.55 -4.46 8.40
CA ILE A 26 -4.43 -4.43 9.86
C ILE A 26 -3.13 -5.17 10.17
N ILE A 27 -2.20 -4.51 10.85
CA ILE A 27 -0.87 -5.03 11.14
C ILE A 27 -0.60 -5.12 12.63
N THR A 28 0.21 -6.11 12.98
CA THR A 28 0.71 -6.41 14.32
C THR A 28 2.24 -6.48 14.21
N PRO A 29 2.97 -5.34 14.17
CA PRO A 29 4.41 -5.30 13.85
C PRO A 29 5.28 -5.79 15.04
N ASN A 30 5.11 -7.05 15.43
CA ASN A 30 5.71 -7.70 16.60
C ASN A 30 6.81 -8.71 16.21
N GLY A 31 7.00 -9.01 14.93
CA GLY A 31 8.04 -9.89 14.40
C GLY A 31 7.69 -11.38 14.41
N ASP A 32 6.41 -11.74 14.51
CA ASP A 32 5.93 -13.14 14.49
C ASP A 32 5.61 -13.68 13.09
N PHE A 33 5.89 -12.88 12.05
CA PHE A 33 5.62 -13.10 10.63
C PHE A 33 4.14 -13.12 10.25
N LYS A 34 3.23 -12.76 11.15
CA LYS A 34 1.80 -12.66 10.89
C LYS A 34 1.39 -11.22 10.90
N ASN A 35 0.92 -10.74 9.75
CA ASN A 35 0.46 -9.35 9.58
C ASN A 35 1.48 -8.30 10.08
N ASP A 36 2.79 -8.59 10.05
CA ASP A 36 3.82 -7.60 10.43
C ASP A 36 3.92 -6.42 9.45
N VAL A 37 3.48 -6.64 8.22
CA VAL A 37 3.66 -5.73 7.08
C VAL A 37 2.32 -5.50 6.41
N ALA A 38 1.99 -4.23 6.17
CA ALA A 38 0.84 -3.83 5.37
C ALA A 38 1.20 -4.04 3.90
N ILE A 39 0.27 -4.58 3.11
CA ILE A 39 0.52 -4.96 1.72
C ILE A 39 -0.60 -4.39 0.85
N LEU A 40 -0.25 -3.39 0.06
CA LEU A 40 -1.14 -2.67 -0.84
C LEU A 40 -0.80 -3.02 -2.29
N CYS A 41 -1.73 -3.66 -2.99
CA CYS A 41 -1.53 -4.15 -4.34
C CYS A 41 -1.92 -3.10 -5.38
N ILE A 42 -1.07 -2.95 -6.39
CA ILE A 42 -1.26 -2.02 -7.49
C ILE A 42 -0.95 -2.73 -8.81
N GLU A 43 -1.50 -2.19 -9.89
CA GLU A 43 -1.11 -2.49 -11.25
C GLU A 43 -0.47 -1.25 -11.86
N ASN A 44 0.71 -1.42 -12.48
CA ASN A 44 1.51 -0.34 -13.02
C ASN A 44 2.04 -0.71 -14.43
N PRO A 45 1.19 -0.73 -15.46
CA PRO A 45 1.52 -1.26 -16.78
C PRO A 45 2.59 -0.46 -17.53
N LYS A 46 2.81 0.80 -17.13
CA LYS A 46 3.83 1.68 -17.70
C LYS A 46 5.17 1.60 -16.97
N SER A 47 5.26 0.81 -15.88
CA SER A 47 6.42 0.77 -15.00
C SER A 47 6.83 2.14 -14.47
N SER A 48 5.85 3.06 -14.32
CA SER A 48 6.09 4.42 -13.86
C SER A 48 6.59 4.42 -12.41
N GLU A 49 7.16 5.55 -11.97
CA GLU A 49 7.58 5.68 -10.58
C GLU A 49 6.36 5.58 -9.65
N VAL A 50 6.52 4.83 -8.56
CA VAL A 50 5.49 4.67 -7.52
C VAL A 50 6.12 5.07 -6.20
N THR A 51 5.48 6.01 -5.51
CA THR A 51 5.88 6.43 -4.16
C THR A 51 4.73 6.15 -3.19
N GLY A 52 5.07 5.65 -2.01
CA GLY A 52 4.10 5.48 -0.92
C GLY A 52 4.54 6.24 0.32
N THR A 53 3.61 6.90 0.99
CA THR A 53 3.86 7.64 2.22
C THR A 53 2.77 7.33 3.24
N VAL A 54 3.16 7.21 4.50
CA VAL A 54 2.28 6.99 5.65
C VAL A 54 2.25 8.23 6.52
N TYR A 55 1.05 8.58 6.97
CA TYR A 55 0.75 9.71 7.84
C TYR A 55 -0.03 9.26 9.08
N ASP A 56 0.11 10.02 10.17
CA ASP A 56 -0.79 9.91 11.31
C ASP A 56 -2.14 10.62 11.04
N LEU A 57 -3.13 10.47 11.93
CA LEU A 57 -4.44 11.11 11.78
C LEU A 57 -4.41 12.65 11.85
N ARG A 58 -3.29 13.24 12.29
CA ARG A 58 -3.08 14.69 12.31
C ARG A 58 -2.43 15.18 11.01
N GLY A 59 -2.15 14.28 10.06
CA GLY A 59 -1.45 14.57 8.81
C GLY A 59 0.07 14.64 8.94
N GLY A 60 0.64 14.28 10.10
CA GLY A 60 2.09 14.23 10.30
C GLY A 60 2.70 13.08 9.51
N ASN A 61 3.80 13.33 8.80
CA ASN A 61 4.54 12.28 8.09
C ASN A 61 5.13 11.27 9.09
N VAL A 62 4.90 9.98 8.84
CA VAL A 62 5.37 8.87 9.68
C VAL A 62 6.51 8.12 9.01
N SER A 63 6.31 7.70 7.75
CA SER A 63 7.31 6.90 7.03
C SER A 63 7.03 6.87 5.53
N GLY A 64 8.04 6.53 4.75
CA GLY A 64 7.87 6.05 3.38
C GLY A 64 7.44 4.58 3.35
N MET A 65 6.88 4.15 2.23
CA MET A 65 6.58 2.74 1.96
C MET A 65 7.62 2.16 0.99
N LEU A 66 7.83 0.84 1.06
CA LEU A 66 8.71 0.12 0.14
C LEU A 66 7.91 -0.35 -1.08
N ARG A 67 8.52 -0.31 -2.26
CA ARG A 67 7.93 -0.79 -3.52
C ARG A 67 8.50 -2.17 -3.86
N GLU A 68 7.62 -3.13 -4.11
CA GLU A 68 7.94 -4.50 -4.52
C GLU A 68 7.49 -4.72 -5.96
N THR A 69 8.43 -4.64 -6.91
CA THR A 69 8.12 -4.63 -8.35
C THR A 69 7.66 -5.97 -8.92
N SER A 70 7.82 -7.07 -8.18
CA SER A 70 7.36 -8.40 -8.57
C SER A 70 5.92 -8.70 -8.13
N GLY A 71 5.32 -7.83 -7.31
CA GLY A 71 4.05 -8.10 -6.65
C GLY A 71 4.13 -9.21 -5.58
N VAL A 72 5.33 -9.72 -5.31
CA VAL A 72 5.61 -10.75 -4.30
C VAL A 72 6.29 -10.09 -3.10
N VAL A 73 5.64 -10.18 -1.94
CA VAL A 73 6.21 -9.81 -0.65
C VAL A 73 6.73 -11.08 0.00
N ASN A 74 8.03 -11.16 0.31
CA ASN A 74 8.64 -12.44 0.71
C ASN A 74 8.45 -12.83 2.19
N THR A 75 7.97 -11.90 3.03
CA THR A 75 7.94 -12.11 4.48
C THR A 75 6.67 -11.51 5.12
N PRO A 76 5.63 -12.30 5.40
CA PRO A 76 5.39 -13.65 4.88
C PRO A 76 5.14 -13.63 3.36
N SER A 77 5.36 -14.77 2.68
CA SER A 77 5.09 -14.88 1.23
C SER A 77 3.62 -14.56 0.93
N LYS A 78 3.39 -13.41 0.29
CA LYS A 78 2.08 -12.93 -0.17
C LYS A 78 2.26 -12.39 -1.59
N THR A 79 1.35 -12.77 -2.46
CA THR A 79 1.40 -12.37 -3.87
C THR A 79 0.15 -11.57 -4.20
N CYS A 80 0.34 -10.35 -4.66
CA CYS A 80 -0.72 -9.58 -5.29
C CYS A 80 -1.16 -10.31 -6.56
N GLN A 81 -2.44 -10.64 -6.64
CA GLN A 81 -2.97 -11.39 -7.78
C GLN A 81 -3.37 -10.45 -8.89
N ASP A 82 -3.00 -10.82 -10.11
CA ASP A 82 -3.56 -10.21 -11.31
C ASP A 82 -5.03 -10.61 -11.46
N THR A 83 -5.87 -9.65 -11.84
CA THR A 83 -7.28 -9.90 -12.15
C THR A 83 -7.48 -10.22 -13.65
N HIS A 84 -6.43 -10.06 -14.48
CA HIS A 84 -6.47 -10.10 -15.94
C HIS A 84 -5.71 -11.28 -16.59
N GLY A 85 -5.36 -12.32 -15.82
CA GLY A 85 -4.92 -13.61 -16.38
C GLY A 85 -3.46 -13.69 -16.86
N GLY A 86 -2.63 -12.72 -16.50
CA GLY A 86 -1.18 -12.72 -16.68
C GLY A 86 -0.64 -11.30 -16.72
N SER A 87 -0.13 -10.77 -15.60
CA SER A 87 0.39 -9.41 -15.57
C SER A 87 1.76 -9.36 -14.90
N THR A 88 2.76 -9.03 -15.71
CA THR A 88 4.12 -8.59 -15.38
C THR A 88 4.17 -7.20 -14.75
N TYR A 89 3.00 -6.61 -14.47
CA TYR A 89 2.86 -5.22 -14.04
C TYR A 89 2.22 -5.10 -12.65
N ILE A 90 2.07 -6.21 -11.95
CA ILE A 90 1.58 -6.23 -10.57
C ILE A 90 2.73 -5.90 -9.64
N GLU A 91 2.50 -4.94 -8.77
CA GLU A 91 3.45 -4.54 -7.75
C GLU A 91 2.76 -4.48 -6.39
N ALA A 92 3.56 -4.43 -5.33
CA ALA A 92 3.07 -4.12 -4.00
C ALA A 92 3.77 -2.88 -3.43
N VAL A 93 3.04 -2.13 -2.61
CA VAL A 93 3.59 -1.06 -1.78
C VAL A 93 3.39 -1.48 -0.33
N THR A 94 4.49 -1.57 0.43
CA THR A 94 4.51 -2.22 1.75
C THR A 94 4.98 -1.29 2.86
N TRP A 95 4.44 -1.48 4.06
CA TRP A 95 4.86 -0.74 5.25
C TRP A 95 4.91 -1.64 6.47
N ASN A 96 6.04 -1.64 7.16
CA ASN A 96 6.33 -2.51 8.30
C ASN A 96 5.84 -1.97 9.66
N GLY A 97 5.02 -0.91 9.66
CA GLY A 97 4.51 -0.32 10.90
C GLY A 97 5.58 0.38 11.74
N ARG A 98 6.69 0.83 11.14
CA ARG A 98 7.79 1.48 11.87
C ARG A 98 8.05 2.91 11.41
N MET A 99 8.54 3.70 12.37
CA MET A 99 9.11 5.03 12.20
C MET A 99 10.50 5.02 12.84
N ASN A 100 11.54 5.36 12.07
CA ASN A 100 12.93 5.39 12.55
C ASN A 100 13.36 4.09 13.26
N GLY A 101 12.97 2.94 12.70
CA GLY A 101 13.29 1.61 13.24
C GLY A 101 12.41 1.15 14.40
N SER A 102 11.61 2.02 15.02
CA SER A 102 10.70 1.65 16.13
C SER A 102 9.27 1.43 15.64
N ALA A 103 8.59 0.44 16.21
CA ALA A 103 7.16 0.22 15.94
C ALA A 103 6.36 1.45 16.36
N VAL A 104 5.43 1.88 15.52
CA VAL A 104 4.56 3.03 15.80
C VAL A 104 3.50 2.68 16.85
N ALA A 105 2.75 3.70 17.28
CA ALA A 105 1.67 3.51 18.22
C ALA A 105 0.50 2.67 17.65
N SER A 106 -0.32 2.09 18.52
CA SER A 106 -1.58 1.46 18.09
C SER A 106 -2.50 2.57 17.58
N GLY A 107 -3.17 2.35 16.46
CA GLY A 107 -4.05 3.37 15.89
C GLY A 107 -4.25 3.23 14.38
N VAL A 108 -4.99 4.19 13.84
CA VAL A 108 -5.23 4.31 12.40
C VAL A 108 -4.19 5.23 11.80
N TYR A 109 -3.64 4.82 10.67
CA TYR A 109 -2.68 5.57 9.86
C TYR A 109 -3.24 5.73 8.46
N ILE A 110 -2.87 6.82 7.79
CA ILE A 110 -3.31 7.12 6.43
C ILE A 110 -2.15 6.78 5.49
N TYR A 111 -2.41 5.99 4.45
CA TYR A 111 -1.44 5.84 3.36
C TYR A 111 -1.83 6.73 2.17
N ARG A 112 -0.83 7.19 1.44
CA ARG A 112 -0.95 7.84 0.13
C ARG A 112 0.04 7.20 -0.83
N ILE A 113 -0.47 6.56 -1.87
CA ILE A 113 0.32 6.02 -2.99
C ILE A 113 0.15 6.96 -4.17
N GLN A 114 1.24 7.32 -4.83
CA GLN A 114 1.25 8.21 -5.98
C GLN A 114 2.04 7.60 -7.13
N SER A 115 1.52 7.74 -8.35
CA SER A 115 2.21 7.38 -9.59
C SER A 115 1.67 8.24 -10.73
N GLU A 116 2.55 8.90 -11.48
CA GLU A 116 2.16 9.91 -12.49
C GLU A 116 1.15 10.92 -11.91
N ASP A 117 -0.01 11.06 -12.54
CA ASP A 117 -1.12 11.92 -12.11
C ASP A 117 -2.13 11.19 -11.22
N ALA A 118 -1.89 9.91 -10.90
CA ALA A 118 -2.76 9.10 -10.05
C ALA A 118 -2.33 9.16 -8.59
N THR A 119 -3.32 9.33 -7.70
CA THR A 119 -3.11 9.26 -6.26
C THR A 119 -4.21 8.41 -5.62
N VAL A 120 -3.80 7.48 -4.77
CA VAL A 120 -4.70 6.61 -4.02
C VAL A 120 -4.42 6.75 -2.54
N THR A 121 -5.46 6.99 -1.76
CA THR A 121 -5.38 7.13 -0.31
C THR A 121 -6.28 6.11 0.38
N GLY A 122 -5.89 5.73 1.60
CA GLY A 122 -6.71 4.89 2.46
C GLY A 122 -6.09 4.78 3.83
N THR A 123 -6.49 3.75 4.58
CA THR A 123 -6.03 3.55 5.96
C THR A 123 -5.37 2.20 6.18
N VAL A 124 -4.37 2.18 7.06
CA VAL A 124 -3.83 0.97 7.70
C VAL A 124 -4.04 1.09 9.20
N VAL A 125 -4.40 -0.02 9.85
CA VAL A 125 -4.56 -0.09 11.31
C VAL A 125 -3.36 -0.81 11.91
N VAL A 126 -2.79 -0.24 12.97
CA VAL A 126 -1.79 -0.90 13.82
C VAL A 126 -2.48 -1.36 15.10
N ALA A 127 -2.50 -2.67 15.32
CA ALA A 127 -3.04 -3.32 16.51
C ALA A 127 -1.90 -4.01 17.26
N ARG A 128 -1.70 -3.65 18.54
CA ARG A 128 -0.70 -4.22 19.44
C ARG A 128 -1.22 -4.10 20.87
#